data_AF-A0A1X7KTG8-F1
#
_entry.id   AF-A0A1X7KTG8-F1
#
_cell.length_a   1.000
_cell.length_b   1.000
_cell.length_c   1.000
_cell.angle_alpha   90.00
_cell.angle_beta   90.00
_cell.angle_gamma   90.00
#
_symmetry.space_group_name_H-M   'P 1'
#
loop_
_entity.id
_entity.type
_entity.pdbx_description
1 polymer ?
#
loop_
_entity_poly.entity_id
_entity_poly.type
_entity_poly.pdbx_seq_one_letter_code
_entity_poly.pdbx_strand_id
1 'polypeptide(L)'
;MKFSHLCAISFGALMLFGCTNSKYSSPVLIERGVGQNEYEREYFISKESMGIDKHLQNTFKQGYIEEGMTTDMVNLLWGPPDHETADGMVWEYFTREGKLITRLFWKYPEQARLKGYEGEKVLDKIEGDRYGGSPPPSSSRSSTYDH
;
A
#
# COMPACT_ATOMS: atom_id res chain seq x y z
N MET A 1 -58.05 -21.69 7.90
CA MET A 1 -57.09 -22.12 6.85
C MET A 1 -57.05 -21.00 5.81
N LYS A 2 -55.98 -20.30 5.45
CA LYS A 2 -54.53 -20.37 5.69
C LYS A 2 -54.01 -18.93 5.53
N PHE A 3 -53.52 -18.29 6.59
CA PHE A 3 -52.78 -17.00 6.53
C PHE A 3 -51.30 -17.20 6.86
N SER A 4 -50.80 -18.43 6.73
CA SER A 4 -49.48 -18.87 7.16
C SER A 4 -48.38 -18.76 6.09
N HIS A 5 -48.64 -18.10 4.96
CA HIS A 5 -47.70 -18.09 3.83
C HIS A 5 -47.17 -16.70 3.43
N LEU A 6 -47.55 -15.63 4.13
CA LEU A 6 -47.09 -14.28 3.80
C LEU A 6 -45.95 -13.74 4.69
N CYS A 7 -45.59 -14.43 5.77
CA CYS A 7 -44.50 -14.00 6.66
C CYS A 7 -43.14 -14.66 6.37
N ALA A 8 -43.06 -15.61 5.43
CA ALA A 8 -41.83 -16.38 5.20
C ALA A 8 -40.94 -15.82 4.06
N ILE A 9 -41.37 -14.76 3.36
CA ILE A 9 -40.63 -14.24 2.19
C ILE A 9 -39.91 -12.92 2.51
N SER A 10 -40.23 -12.23 3.60
CA SER A 10 -39.58 -10.93 3.93
C SER A 10 -38.25 -11.05 4.68
N PHE A 11 -37.90 -12.20 5.25
CA PHE A 11 -36.67 -12.37 6.04
C PHE A 11 -35.47 -12.91 5.25
N GLY A 12 -35.66 -13.42 4.02
CA GLY A 12 -34.56 -13.92 3.19
C GLY A 12 -33.79 -12.83 2.44
N ALA A 13 -34.38 -11.65 2.26
CA ALA A 13 -33.81 -10.60 1.43
C ALA A 13 -32.77 -9.71 2.14
N LEU A 14 -32.66 -9.79 3.48
CA LEU A 14 -31.76 -8.95 4.28
C LEU A 14 -30.39 -9.59 4.56
N MET A 15 -30.18 -10.87 4.21
CA MET A 15 -28.94 -11.60 4.51
C MET A 15 -27.90 -11.58 3.38
N LEU A 16 -28.20 -10.98 2.22
CA LEU A 16 -27.26 -10.91 1.09
C LEU A 16 -26.43 -9.61 1.03
N PHE A 17 -26.64 -8.66 1.94
CA PHE A 17 -25.80 -7.46 2.07
C PHE A 17 -24.65 -7.64 3.09
N GLY A 18 -24.50 -8.82 3.68
CA GLY A 18 -23.55 -9.09 4.77
C GLY A 18 -22.14 -9.52 4.36
N CYS A 19 -21.84 -9.72 3.07
CA CYS A 19 -20.54 -10.23 2.61
C CYS A 19 -19.87 -9.37 1.53
N THR A 20 -19.85 -8.05 1.71
CA THR A 20 -18.87 -7.21 1.00
C THR A 20 -18.28 -6.20 1.99
N ASN A 21 -17.61 -6.70 3.04
CA ASN A 21 -16.59 -5.92 3.73
C ASN A 21 -15.41 -5.74 2.78
N SER A 22 -15.63 -4.85 1.82
CA SER A 22 -14.76 -4.40 0.75
C SER A 22 -13.61 -3.57 1.32
N LYS A 23 -12.79 -4.13 2.21
CA LYS A 23 -11.68 -3.39 2.81
C LYS A 23 -10.58 -3.03 1.80
N TYR A 24 -10.60 -3.62 0.60
CA TYR A 24 -9.62 -3.34 -0.45
C TYR A 24 -10.34 -3.13 -1.79
N SER A 25 -10.94 -1.95 -1.98
CA SER A 25 -11.65 -1.58 -3.22
C SER A 25 -10.92 -0.63 -4.11
N SER A 26 -9.88 0.02 -3.60
CA SER A 26 -9.36 1.15 -4.32
C SER A 26 -8.43 0.69 -5.44
N PRO A 27 -8.64 1.16 -6.69
CA PRO A 27 -7.59 1.10 -7.69
C PRO A 27 -6.40 2.00 -7.29
N VAL A 28 -6.61 2.89 -6.32
CA VAL A 28 -5.56 3.71 -5.73
C VAL A 28 -4.88 2.94 -4.59
N LEU A 29 -3.65 2.51 -4.82
CA LEU A 29 -2.87 1.71 -3.86
C LEU A 29 -2.59 2.45 -2.56
N ILE A 30 -2.44 3.78 -2.60
CA ILE A 30 -2.21 4.59 -1.39
C ILE A 30 -3.33 4.46 -0.34
N GLU A 31 -4.51 3.99 -0.75
CA GLU A 31 -5.65 3.80 0.14
C GLU A 31 -5.69 2.41 0.79
N ARG A 32 -4.77 1.51 0.42
CA ARG A 32 -4.71 0.14 0.91
C ARG A 32 -3.73 -0.03 2.07
N GLY A 33 -2.70 0.81 2.13
CA GLY A 33 -1.73 0.80 3.22
C GLY A 33 -2.23 1.54 4.46
N VAL A 34 -1.68 1.19 5.62
CA VAL A 34 -1.95 1.87 6.90
C VAL A 34 -1.37 3.30 6.95
N GLY A 35 -0.45 3.58 6.05
CA GLY A 35 0.17 4.87 5.80
C GLY A 35 -0.79 5.93 5.29
N GLN A 36 -2.11 5.72 5.21
CA GLN A 36 -3.06 6.85 5.18
C GLN A 36 -2.94 7.74 6.44
N ASN A 37 -2.59 7.13 7.57
CA ASN A 37 -2.39 7.84 8.84
C ASN A 37 -1.02 8.53 8.82
N GLU A 38 -1.01 9.87 8.66
CA GLU A 38 0.21 10.69 8.70
C GLU A 38 1.05 10.39 9.95
N TYR A 39 0.38 10.12 11.08
CA TYR A 39 0.99 9.69 12.34
C TYR A 39 1.85 8.42 12.23
N GLU A 40 1.40 7.39 11.52
CA GLU A 40 2.15 6.13 11.39
C GLU A 40 3.39 6.31 10.52
N ARG A 41 3.28 7.12 9.45
CA ARG A 41 4.43 7.48 8.60
C ARG A 41 5.45 8.30 9.38
N GLU A 42 5.00 9.28 10.17
CA GLU A 42 5.87 10.10 11.02
C GLU A 42 6.55 9.28 12.12
N TYR A 43 5.81 8.35 12.74
CA TYR A 43 6.35 7.43 13.72
C TYR A 43 7.48 6.58 13.13
N PHE A 44 7.22 5.93 11.99
CA PHE A 44 8.22 5.12 11.28
C PHE A 44 9.49 5.92 10.99
N ILE A 45 9.36 7.16 10.51
CA ILE A 45 10.52 8.00 10.22
C ILE A 45 11.28 8.39 11.50
N SER A 46 10.56 8.68 12.58
CA SER A 46 11.19 9.13 13.82
C SER A 46 11.88 8.01 14.61
N LYS A 47 11.46 6.75 14.43
CA LYS A 47 11.90 5.61 15.25
C LYS A 47 12.61 4.51 14.48
N GLU A 48 12.24 4.31 13.22
CA GLU A 48 12.61 3.11 12.46
C GLU A 48 13.45 3.47 11.23
N SER A 49 13.32 4.66 10.63
CA SER A 49 14.06 5.01 9.38
C SER A 49 15.58 5.28 9.52
N MET A 50 16.25 4.71 10.54
CA MET A 50 17.70 4.84 10.71
C MET A 50 18.45 4.24 9.52
N GLY A 51 19.19 5.08 8.78
CA GLY A 51 19.99 4.65 7.62
C GLY A 51 19.25 4.61 6.30
N ILE A 52 18.03 5.14 6.28
CA ILE A 52 17.29 5.45 5.05
C ILE A 52 17.69 6.84 4.56
N ASP A 53 17.91 7.00 3.25
CA ASP A 53 18.26 8.28 2.66
C ASP A 53 17.18 9.34 2.95
N LYS A 54 17.58 10.58 3.26
CA LYS A 54 16.66 11.67 3.59
C LYS A 54 15.68 11.97 2.46
N HIS A 55 16.10 11.79 1.21
CA HIS A 55 15.24 11.92 0.03
C HIS A 55 14.11 10.88 0.07
N LEU A 56 14.43 9.61 0.31
CA LEU A 56 13.43 8.54 0.41
C LEU A 56 12.48 8.75 1.60
N GLN A 57 12.99 9.24 2.74
CA GLN A 57 12.13 9.61 3.88
C GLN A 57 11.14 10.71 3.49
N ASN A 58 11.58 11.73 2.76
CA ASN A 58 10.71 12.83 2.31
C ASN A 58 9.66 12.35 1.31
N THR A 59 10.04 11.54 0.32
CA THR A 59 9.10 10.94 -0.64
C THR A 59 8.05 10.09 0.08
N PHE A 60 8.48 9.30 1.07
CA PHE A 60 7.60 8.48 1.90
C PHE A 60 6.62 9.32 2.74
N LYS A 61 7.06 10.44 3.34
CA LYS A 61 6.15 11.39 4.04
C LYS A 61 5.04 11.90 3.14
N GLN A 62 5.38 12.16 1.88
CA GLN A 62 4.44 12.65 0.88
C GLN A 62 3.45 11.57 0.41
N GLY A 63 3.65 10.32 0.80
CA GLY A 63 2.77 9.20 0.49
C GLY A 63 3.13 8.47 -0.81
N TYR A 64 4.30 8.74 -1.39
CA TYR A 64 4.73 8.13 -2.65
C TYR A 64 5.82 7.09 -2.43
N ILE A 65 5.89 6.11 -3.33
CA ILE A 65 6.97 5.13 -3.35
C ILE A 65 8.09 5.56 -4.30
N GLU A 66 9.30 5.11 -4.02
CA GLU A 66 10.47 5.35 -4.87
C GLU A 66 11.47 4.21 -4.75
N GLU A 67 12.24 3.97 -5.81
CA GLU A 67 13.31 2.98 -5.81
C GLU A 67 14.30 3.23 -4.65
N GLY A 68 14.68 2.16 -3.95
CA GLY A 68 15.48 2.20 -2.73
C GLY A 68 14.69 2.19 -1.42
N MET A 69 13.36 2.36 -1.49
CA MET A 69 12.49 2.12 -0.33
C MET A 69 12.47 0.66 0.06
N THR A 70 12.25 0.38 1.35
CA THR A 70 12.16 -0.99 1.85
C THR A 70 10.77 -1.57 1.64
N THR A 71 10.63 -2.89 1.77
CA THR A 71 9.34 -3.58 1.75
C THR A 71 8.36 -3.02 2.77
N ASP A 72 8.86 -2.63 3.94
CA ASP A 72 8.04 -2.11 5.04
C ASP A 72 7.49 -0.73 4.72
N MET A 73 8.31 0.17 4.15
CA MET A 73 7.85 1.46 3.68
C MET A 73 6.75 1.31 2.62
N VAL A 74 6.94 0.41 1.64
CA VAL A 74 5.93 0.19 0.60
C VAL A 74 4.67 -0.44 1.17
N ASN A 75 4.78 -1.41 2.09
CA ASN A 75 3.63 -2.00 2.77
C ASN A 75 2.86 -0.96 3.60
N LEU A 76 3.56 -0.05 4.27
CA LEU A 76 2.92 1.06 4.97
C LEU A 76 2.12 1.91 3.98
N LEU A 77 2.66 2.26 2.81
CA LEU A 77 1.94 3.10 1.85
C LEU A 77 0.82 2.37 1.10
N TRP A 78 1.10 1.18 0.57
CA TRP A 78 0.27 0.50 -0.42
C TRP A 78 -0.35 -0.79 0.09
N GLY A 79 -0.02 -1.21 1.31
CA GLY A 79 -0.45 -2.49 1.85
C GLY A 79 0.28 -3.68 1.19
N PRO A 80 -0.08 -4.90 1.61
CA PRO A 80 0.51 -6.12 1.06
C PRO A 80 0.17 -6.25 -0.44
N PRO A 81 1.05 -6.89 -1.24
CA PRO A 81 0.78 -7.16 -2.64
C PRO A 81 -0.38 -8.14 -2.79
N ASP A 82 -1.06 -8.07 -3.94
CA ASP A 82 -2.12 -9.02 -4.27
C ASP A 82 -1.51 -10.39 -4.61
N HIS A 83 -0.38 -10.40 -5.35
CA HIS A 83 0.42 -11.60 -5.60
C HIS A 83 1.91 -11.35 -5.34
N GLU A 84 2.57 -12.40 -4.87
CA GLU A 84 4.01 -12.44 -4.64
C GLU A 84 4.63 -13.62 -5.40
N THR A 85 5.65 -13.36 -6.20
CA THR A 85 6.31 -14.36 -7.05
C THR A 85 7.84 -14.26 -6.95
N ALA A 86 8.55 -15.23 -7.55
CA ALA A 86 10.01 -15.31 -7.54
C ALA A 86 10.61 -15.21 -6.13
N ASP A 87 10.14 -16.05 -5.19
CA ASP A 87 10.57 -16.08 -3.78
C ASP A 87 10.45 -14.72 -3.07
N GLY A 88 9.41 -13.99 -3.43
CA GLY A 88 9.13 -12.67 -2.89
C GLY A 88 9.98 -11.55 -3.45
N MET A 89 10.59 -11.76 -4.61
CA MET A 89 11.37 -10.74 -5.31
C MET A 89 10.51 -9.93 -6.28
N VAL A 90 9.28 -10.36 -6.54
CA VAL A 90 8.34 -9.65 -7.40
C VAL A 90 7.00 -9.55 -6.71
N TRP A 91 6.53 -8.33 -6.52
CA TRP A 91 5.20 -8.01 -5.99
C TRP A 91 4.33 -7.46 -7.10
N GLU A 92 3.09 -7.92 -7.15
CA GLU A 92 2.12 -7.49 -8.15
C GLU A 92 0.85 -6.98 -7.48
N TYR A 93 0.36 -5.85 -7.96
CA TYR A 93 -0.89 -5.25 -7.51
C TYR A 93 -1.90 -5.23 -8.66
N PHE A 94 -3.12 -5.65 -8.38
CA PHE A 94 -4.19 -5.80 -9.34
C PHE A 94 -5.42 -4.96 -8.95
N THR A 95 -6.22 -4.63 -9.95
CA THR A 95 -7.60 -4.17 -9.73
C THR A 95 -8.48 -5.37 -9.38
N ARG A 96 -9.70 -5.11 -8.90
CA ARG A 96 -10.69 -6.16 -8.61
C ARG A 96 -11.06 -7.01 -9.81
N GLU A 97 -11.00 -6.41 -10.99
CA GLU A 97 -11.29 -7.06 -12.27
C GLU A 97 -10.12 -7.90 -12.77
N GLY A 98 -9.03 -8.02 -11.99
CA GLY A 98 -7.84 -8.80 -12.33
C GLY A 98 -6.88 -8.09 -13.28
N LYS A 99 -6.96 -6.76 -13.42
CA LYS A 99 -6.03 -6.00 -14.27
C LYS A 99 -4.80 -5.60 -13.47
N LEU A 100 -3.60 -5.86 -14.00
CA LEU A 100 -2.34 -5.44 -13.37
C LEU A 100 -2.30 -3.90 -13.31
N ILE A 101 -2.06 -3.37 -12.11
CA ILE A 101 -1.83 -1.93 -11.85
C ILE A 101 -0.34 -1.64 -11.99
N THR A 102 0.46 -2.36 -11.21
CA THR A 102 1.90 -2.16 -11.13
C THR A 102 2.59 -3.41 -10.59
N ARG A 103 3.86 -3.56 -10.96
CA ARG A 103 4.75 -4.61 -10.49
C ARG A 103 5.99 -3.98 -9.88
N LEU A 104 6.33 -4.44 -8.68
CA LEU A 104 7.52 -4.01 -7.95
C LEU A 104 8.54 -5.14 -7.95
N PHE A 105 9.77 -4.80 -8.30
CA PHE A 105 10.90 -5.73 -8.28
C PHE A 105 11.81 -5.38 -7.11
N TRP A 106 12.16 -6.39 -6.35
CA TRP A 106 12.96 -6.27 -5.15
C TRP A 106 14.36 -6.82 -5.40
N LYS A 107 15.34 -6.22 -4.72
CA LYS A 107 16.70 -6.76 -4.63
C LYS A 107 17.19 -6.73 -3.20
N TYR A 108 18.17 -7.59 -2.92
CA TYR A 108 18.98 -7.42 -1.72
C TYR A 108 20.00 -6.29 -1.98
N PRO A 109 20.17 -5.36 -1.02
CA PRO A 109 21.12 -4.27 -1.19
C PRO A 109 22.56 -4.82 -1.23
N GLU A 110 23.40 -4.26 -2.11
CA GLU A 110 24.81 -4.68 -2.26
C GLU A 110 25.66 -4.36 -1.03
N GLN A 111 25.25 -3.34 -0.26
CA GLN A 111 25.85 -2.97 1.01
C GLN A 111 24.76 -3.05 2.09
N ALA A 112 25.08 -3.67 3.22
CA ALA A 112 24.19 -3.69 4.37
C ALA A 112 23.83 -2.25 4.76
N ARG A 113 22.52 -1.95 4.86
CA ARG A 113 22.05 -0.70 5.47
C ARG A 113 22.42 -0.71 6.97
N LEU A 114 22.21 0.40 7.66
CA LEU A 114 22.46 0.49 9.11
C LEU A 114 21.82 -0.68 9.88
N LYS A 115 22.42 -1.00 11.03
CA LYS A 115 22.06 -2.11 11.91
C LYS A 115 20.55 -2.20 12.14
N GLY A 116 19.93 -3.34 11.81
CA GLY A 116 18.47 -3.55 11.84
C GLY A 116 17.82 -3.72 10.47
N TYR A 117 18.44 -3.19 9.41
CA TYR A 117 17.94 -3.28 8.01
C TYR A 117 18.79 -4.21 7.13
N GLU A 118 19.65 -5.02 7.75
CA GLU A 118 20.70 -5.77 7.05
C GLU A 118 20.15 -6.86 6.12
N GLY A 119 18.95 -7.36 6.38
CA GLY A 119 18.27 -8.39 5.58
C GLY A 119 17.09 -7.88 4.75
N GLU A 120 16.78 -6.58 4.81
CA GLU A 120 15.62 -6.04 4.11
C GLU A 120 15.86 -5.87 2.62
N LYS A 121 14.85 -6.28 1.83
CA LYS A 121 14.84 -6.05 0.40
C LYS A 121 14.53 -4.58 0.12
N VAL A 122 15.14 -4.04 -0.92
CA VAL A 122 14.89 -2.68 -1.39
C VAL A 122 14.28 -2.71 -2.77
N LEU A 123 13.42 -1.73 -3.03
CA LEU A 123 12.74 -1.58 -4.31
C LEU A 123 13.78 -1.25 -5.39
N ASP A 124 13.92 -2.14 -6.37
CA ASP A 124 14.85 -1.97 -7.49
C ASP A 124 14.19 -1.27 -8.67
N LYS A 125 12.96 -1.68 -8.99
CA LYS A 125 12.26 -1.23 -10.19
C LYS A 125 10.74 -1.26 -10.00
N ILE A 126 10.09 -0.28 -10.62
CA ILE A 126 8.63 -0.21 -10.74
C ILE A 126 8.25 -0.38 -12.23
N GLU A 127 7.35 -1.31 -12.54
CA GLU A 127 6.76 -1.48 -13.87
C GLU A 127 5.25 -1.26 -13.83
N GLY A 128 4.76 -0.25 -14.54
CA GLY A 128 3.34 0.12 -14.56
C GLY A 128 3.11 1.47 -13.90
N ASP A 129 2.03 1.61 -13.16
CA ASP A 129 1.70 2.86 -12.48
C ASP A 129 2.63 3.08 -11.27
N ARG A 130 3.45 4.13 -11.34
CA ARG A 130 4.40 4.51 -10.28
C ARG A 130 3.74 5.19 -9.09
N TYR A 131 2.54 5.72 -9.26
CA TYR A 131 1.80 6.43 -8.22
C TYR A 131 0.65 5.60 -7.68
N GLY A 132 0.50 4.36 -8.16
CA GLY A 132 -0.52 3.42 -7.70
C GLY A 132 -1.90 4.05 -7.77
N GLY A 133 -2.27 4.64 -8.91
CA GLY A 133 -3.56 5.30 -9.14
C GLY A 133 -3.69 6.71 -8.57
N SER A 134 -2.71 7.21 -7.82
CA SER A 134 -2.71 8.59 -7.31
C SER A 134 -2.20 9.58 -8.35
N PRO A 135 -2.64 10.84 -8.33
CA PRO A 135 -1.99 11.87 -9.13
C PRO A 135 -0.51 12.01 -8.71
N PRO A 136 0.38 12.38 -9.65
CA PRO A 136 1.77 12.66 -9.31
C PRO A 136 1.85 13.83 -8.29
N PRO A 137 2.91 13.88 -7.48
CA PRO A 137 3.12 15.00 -6.56
C PRO A 137 3.08 16.33 -7.32
N SER A 138 2.16 17.22 -6.93
CA SER A 138 2.19 18.59 -7.41
C SER A 138 3.39 19.29 -6.77
N SER A 139 4.25 19.92 -7.59
CA SER A 139 5.46 20.65 -7.16
C SER A 139 5.22 21.73 -6.08
N SER A 140 3.96 22.05 -5.79
CA SER A 140 3.50 23.04 -4.80
C SER A 140 3.41 22.54 -3.34
N ARG A 141 3.54 21.24 -3.05
CA ARG A 141 3.50 20.74 -1.64
C ARG A 141 4.85 20.79 -0.91
N SER A 142 5.88 21.34 -1.55
CA SER A 142 7.24 21.42 -0.99
C SER A 142 7.49 22.56 0.02
N SER A 143 6.51 23.44 0.33
CA SER A 143 6.81 24.70 1.04
C SER A 143 6.02 24.96 2.32
N THR A 144 5.71 23.94 3.13
CA THR A 144 5.13 24.20 4.46
C THR A 144 5.59 23.18 5.50
N TYR A 145 6.90 23.08 5.70
CA TYR A 145 7.46 22.56 6.95
C TYR A 145 8.79 23.28 7.23
N ASP A 146 8.71 24.60 7.34
CA ASP A 146 9.63 25.41 8.13
C ASP A 146 8.78 26.04 9.24
N HIS A 147 8.78 25.42 10.42
CA HIS A 147 8.68 26.08 11.73
C HIS A 147 8.88 25.08 12.88
#